data_AF-A0A1I3JXG1-F1
#
_entry.id   AF-A0A1I3JXG1-F1
#
_cell.length_a   1.000
_cell.length_b   1.000
_cell.length_c   1.000
_cell.angle_alpha   90.00
_cell.angle_beta   90.00
_cell.angle_gamma   90.00
#
_symmetry.space_group_name_H-M   'P 1'
#
loop_
_entity.id
_entity.type
_entity.pdbx_description
1 polymer ?
#
loop_
_entity_poly.entity_id
_entity_poly.type
_entity_poly.pdbx_seq_one_letter_code
_entity_poly.pdbx_strand_id
1 'polypeptide(L)'
;MMRQPKKQPRPEPMARPSQFIQILATALKKAPVALPSEDALLLSPRNEAQSERFFFRHFAQCRLSINLYDSAGTRQINTYAPDSEMIFPAQLRMARQSVSGCAFTVIEEKLFFLYDRAEHWPDVPDHIAFFAVHLDGSHLAALSAEAPTMTLTPSEYVLLAHLLSGKDLQGAAEATGASYDTKRKQIRTVLDKFGAKTQTALLRALSLDITAAVLDEILPLKDRRPETAQIKRQFGRAVVVNHLSIGESDEIPIWEFGARRGQPVLYFHSMLSPVLFDDDMIRPLKAQNLRMLLVPRHFLSFTREAEPELRMARFSKAMAEIVDYMIDEPVLCLAESAGVPWAAHFVRHHPDHVSKLVLCGTPQLFKAVKDSASPTIFVDMSHRLRSDARVLVGLTQVYNALSRVPAFAQKGLGHMFRKSEADSACLDTLFERAHLSDWLRLIANHATLASIDEMISLQRDWHADLLATRCPMVLLHGREDPISPIEDAEAIARELPEARFEPVENAGHLVFSEAIHRVLSHLICDQFQAEAAPRYASGP
;
A
#
# COMPACT_ATOMS: atom_id res chain seq x y z
N MET A 1 -47.78 24.95 -72.07
CA MET A 1 -46.33 24.82 -72.28
C MET A 1 -45.80 23.85 -71.24
N MET A 2 -45.57 22.59 -71.64
CA MET A 2 -45.06 21.49 -70.81
C MET A 2 -43.62 21.78 -70.33
N ARG A 3 -43.29 21.45 -69.07
CA ARG A 3 -41.89 21.33 -68.62
C ARG A 3 -41.55 19.86 -68.36
N GLN A 4 -40.48 19.43 -69.02
CA GLN A 4 -39.91 18.07 -69.09
C GLN A 4 -39.33 17.57 -67.74
N PRO A 5 -39.12 16.24 -67.58
CA PRO A 5 -38.61 15.64 -66.35
C PRO A 5 -37.08 15.72 -66.23
N LYS A 6 -36.58 15.83 -64.99
CA LYS A 6 -35.15 15.81 -64.64
C LYS A 6 -34.53 14.42 -64.89
N LYS A 7 -33.38 14.38 -65.56
CA LYS A 7 -32.55 13.18 -65.80
C LYS A 7 -31.99 12.60 -64.50
N GLN A 8 -31.97 11.26 -64.39
CA GLN A 8 -31.23 10.50 -63.37
C GLN A 8 -29.71 10.67 -63.52
N PRO A 9 -28.93 10.60 -62.42
CA PRO A 9 -27.46 10.62 -62.48
C PRO A 9 -26.91 9.26 -62.96
N ARG A 10 -25.79 9.30 -63.70
CA ARG A 10 -25.06 8.13 -64.20
C ARG A 10 -24.43 7.33 -63.04
N PRO A 11 -24.29 5.99 -63.14
CA PRO A 11 -23.55 5.20 -62.17
C PRO A 11 -22.05 5.52 -62.24
N GLU A 12 -21.41 5.66 -61.08
CA GLU A 12 -19.96 5.80 -60.93
C GLU A 12 -19.21 4.58 -61.51
N PRO A 13 -18.01 4.75 -62.05
CA PRO A 13 -17.23 3.64 -62.59
C PRO A 13 -16.76 2.73 -61.45
N MET A 14 -16.98 1.41 -61.59
CA MET A 14 -16.42 0.41 -60.67
C MET A 14 -14.91 0.62 -60.49
N ALA A 15 -14.49 0.83 -59.24
CA ALA A 15 -13.09 0.95 -58.87
C ALA A 15 -12.29 -0.26 -59.38
N ARG A 16 -11.13 -0.01 -59.98
CA ARG A 16 -10.22 -1.08 -60.43
C ARG A 16 -9.82 -1.94 -59.22
N PRO A 17 -9.73 -3.26 -59.36
CA PRO A 17 -9.32 -4.12 -58.25
C PRO A 17 -7.90 -3.78 -57.80
N SER A 18 -7.73 -3.62 -56.49
CA SER A 18 -6.44 -3.38 -55.83
C SER A 18 -5.42 -4.44 -56.22
N GLN A 19 -4.23 -3.98 -56.63
CA GLN A 19 -3.10 -4.84 -56.99
C GLN A 19 -2.63 -5.67 -55.77
N PHE A 20 -2.78 -5.14 -54.56
CA PHE A 20 -2.48 -5.84 -53.30
C PHE A 20 -3.41 -7.02 -53.05
N ILE A 21 -4.73 -6.82 -53.20
CA ILE A 21 -5.73 -7.89 -53.06
C ILE A 21 -5.55 -8.98 -54.13
N GLN A 22 -5.19 -8.60 -55.36
CA GLN A 22 -4.87 -9.57 -56.40
C GLN A 22 -3.66 -10.44 -56.05
N ILE A 23 -2.59 -9.85 -55.51
CA ILE A 23 -1.40 -10.61 -55.08
C ILE A 23 -1.75 -11.58 -53.95
N LEU A 24 -2.51 -11.13 -52.95
CA LEU A 24 -3.00 -11.96 -51.83
C LEU A 24 -3.90 -13.10 -52.28
N ALA A 25 -4.87 -12.83 -53.17
CA ALA A 25 -5.76 -13.85 -53.72
C ALA A 25 -5.00 -14.91 -54.54
N THR A 26 -3.92 -14.50 -55.24
CA THR A 26 -3.09 -15.41 -56.04
C THR A 26 -2.18 -16.27 -55.16
N ALA A 27 -1.72 -15.74 -54.02
CA ALA A 27 -0.90 -16.46 -53.04
C ALA A 27 -1.70 -17.50 -52.23
N LEU A 28 -2.97 -17.22 -51.94
CA LEU A 28 -3.82 -18.02 -51.03
C LEU A 28 -4.53 -19.23 -51.68
N LYS A 29 -4.01 -19.79 -52.78
CA LYS A 29 -4.55 -20.96 -53.55
C LYS A 29 -5.84 -21.58 -52.97
N LYS A 30 -7.00 -21.14 -53.51
CA LYS A 30 -8.37 -21.56 -53.16
C LYS A 30 -8.79 -21.30 -51.69
N ALA A 31 -9.01 -20.04 -51.33
CA ALA A 31 -9.87 -19.70 -50.19
C ALA A 31 -11.35 -19.66 -50.63
N PRO A 32 -12.30 -20.30 -49.91
CA PRO A 32 -13.72 -20.34 -50.27
C PRO A 32 -14.51 -19.07 -49.91
N VAL A 33 -13.83 -18.01 -49.44
CA VAL A 33 -14.45 -16.78 -48.94
C VAL A 33 -13.84 -15.59 -49.65
N ALA A 34 -14.68 -14.67 -50.12
CA ALA A 34 -14.24 -13.43 -50.74
C ALA A 34 -13.39 -12.61 -49.75
N LEU A 35 -12.17 -12.26 -50.16
CA LEU A 35 -11.32 -11.38 -49.35
C LEU A 35 -12.00 -10.01 -49.20
N PRO A 36 -12.00 -9.41 -47.99
CA PRO A 36 -12.52 -8.06 -47.78
C PRO A 36 -11.78 -7.04 -48.65
N SER A 37 -12.42 -5.90 -48.93
CA SER A 37 -11.79 -4.84 -49.73
C SER A 37 -10.52 -4.31 -49.07
N GLU A 38 -9.60 -3.77 -49.87
CA GLU A 38 -8.36 -3.14 -49.36
C GLU A 38 -8.68 -2.06 -48.32
N ASP A 39 -9.72 -1.25 -48.56
CA ASP A 39 -10.20 -0.26 -47.60
C ASP A 39 -10.67 -0.88 -46.29
N ALA A 40 -11.32 -2.05 -46.30
CA ALA A 40 -11.75 -2.74 -45.09
C ALA A 40 -10.59 -3.39 -44.31
N LEU A 41 -9.47 -3.71 -44.98
CA LEU A 41 -8.24 -4.20 -44.35
C LEU A 41 -7.35 -3.06 -43.82
N LEU A 42 -7.42 -1.87 -44.42
CA LEU A 42 -6.63 -0.69 -44.04
C LEU A 42 -7.34 0.22 -43.04
N LEU A 43 -8.66 0.14 -42.93
CA LEU A 43 -9.47 0.96 -42.04
C LEU A 43 -10.06 0.10 -40.91
N SER A 44 -9.25 -0.26 -39.91
CA SER A 44 -9.83 -0.55 -38.60
C SER A 44 -10.61 0.69 -38.13
N PRO A 45 -11.81 0.54 -37.51
CA PRO A 45 -12.49 1.65 -36.85
C PRO A 45 -11.48 2.45 -36.02
N ARG A 46 -11.51 3.79 -36.10
CA ARG A 46 -10.52 4.65 -35.40
C ARG A 46 -10.34 4.26 -33.92
N ASN A 47 -11.43 3.87 -33.27
CA ASN A 47 -11.44 3.43 -31.87
C ASN A 47 -10.69 2.11 -31.66
N GLU A 48 -10.82 1.14 -32.57
CA GLU A 48 -10.09 -0.14 -32.51
C GLU A 48 -8.59 0.10 -32.69
N ALA A 49 -8.20 0.92 -33.68
CA ALA A 49 -6.81 1.28 -33.89
C ALA A 49 -6.19 2.08 -32.71
N GLN A 50 -6.98 2.94 -32.05
CA GLN A 50 -6.56 3.64 -30.84
C GLN A 50 -6.39 2.68 -29.66
N SER A 51 -7.34 1.77 -29.47
CA SER A 51 -7.31 0.75 -28.41
C SER A 51 -6.10 -0.16 -28.56
N GLU A 52 -5.84 -0.67 -29.77
CA GLU A 52 -4.68 -1.53 -30.04
C GLU A 52 -3.35 -0.81 -29.76
N ARG A 53 -3.20 0.44 -30.25
CA ARG A 53 -1.98 1.23 -30.00
C ARG A 53 -1.74 1.47 -28.52
N PHE A 54 -2.79 1.79 -27.78
CA PHE A 54 -2.75 1.96 -26.34
C PHE A 54 -2.39 0.64 -25.64
N PHE A 55 -3.03 -0.46 -26.04
CA PHE A 55 -2.78 -1.80 -25.49
C PHE A 55 -1.32 -2.23 -25.67
N PHE A 56 -0.78 -2.17 -26.88
CA PHE A 56 0.60 -2.58 -27.14
C PHE A 56 1.62 -1.68 -26.44
N ARG A 57 1.30 -0.41 -26.21
CA ARG A 57 2.20 0.52 -25.51
C ARG A 57 2.34 0.17 -24.02
N HIS A 58 1.24 -0.17 -23.36
CA HIS A 58 1.21 -0.32 -21.91
C HIS A 58 1.20 -1.77 -21.44
N PHE A 59 0.66 -2.70 -22.23
CA PHE A 59 0.42 -4.08 -21.79
C PHE A 59 1.14 -5.15 -22.63
N ALA A 60 1.95 -4.78 -23.63
CA ALA A 60 2.69 -5.77 -24.42
C ALA A 60 3.67 -6.63 -23.60
N GLN A 61 4.11 -6.14 -22.44
CA GLN A 61 4.98 -6.86 -21.50
C GLN A 61 4.25 -7.39 -20.27
N CYS A 62 2.93 -7.17 -20.18
CA CYS A 62 2.11 -7.67 -19.08
C CYS A 62 2.13 -9.19 -19.08
N ARG A 63 2.48 -9.78 -17.94
CA ARG A 63 2.51 -11.24 -17.73
C ARG A 63 1.11 -11.81 -17.52
N LEU A 64 0.18 -10.97 -17.11
CA LEU A 64 -1.21 -11.34 -16.95
C LEU A 64 -1.95 -11.17 -18.27
N SER A 65 -2.90 -12.07 -18.53
CA SER A 65 -3.82 -11.91 -19.65
C SER A 65 -4.76 -10.75 -19.35
N ILE A 66 -4.77 -9.73 -20.21
CA ILE A 66 -5.55 -8.50 -20.05
C ILE A 66 -6.29 -8.13 -21.34
N ASN A 67 -7.46 -7.49 -21.21
CA ASN A 67 -8.20 -6.88 -22.31
C ASN A 67 -8.85 -5.56 -21.87
N LEU A 68 -9.34 -4.78 -22.84
CA LEU A 68 -9.94 -3.46 -22.65
C LEU A 68 -11.42 -3.51 -23.03
N TYR A 69 -12.26 -2.78 -22.31
CA TYR A 69 -13.69 -2.70 -22.56
C TYR A 69 -14.17 -1.25 -22.61
N ASP A 70 -15.10 -0.98 -23.52
CA ASP A 70 -15.75 0.33 -23.61
C ASP A 70 -16.91 0.49 -22.62
N SER A 71 -17.53 1.68 -22.62
CA SER A 71 -18.67 2.01 -21.76
C SER A 71 -19.93 1.17 -22.03
N ALA A 72 -20.05 0.57 -23.21
CA ALA A 72 -21.11 -0.38 -23.53
C ALA A 72 -20.78 -1.81 -23.04
N GLY A 73 -19.54 -2.03 -22.57
CA GLY A 73 -19.06 -3.34 -22.18
C GLY A 73 -18.54 -4.18 -23.34
N THR A 74 -18.21 -3.56 -24.47
CA THR A 74 -17.70 -4.27 -25.65
C THR A 74 -16.19 -4.40 -25.57
N ARG A 75 -15.69 -5.62 -25.79
CA ARG A 75 -14.27 -5.91 -25.85
C ARG A 75 -13.60 -5.14 -27.01
N GLN A 76 -12.47 -4.50 -26.73
CA GLN A 76 -11.79 -3.62 -27.70
C GLN A 76 -10.57 -4.26 -28.35
N ILE A 77 -9.99 -5.31 -27.76
CA ILE A 77 -8.87 -6.05 -28.35
C ILE A 77 -9.35 -7.43 -28.78
N ASN A 78 -9.41 -7.64 -30.10
CA ASN A 78 -9.90 -8.87 -30.73
C ASN A 78 -8.77 -9.81 -31.18
N THR A 79 -7.52 -9.37 -31.06
CA THR A 79 -6.38 -9.90 -31.81
C THR A 79 -5.53 -10.85 -30.94
N TYR A 80 -5.68 -12.17 -31.09
CA TYR A 80 -4.62 -13.17 -30.90
C TYR A 80 -4.89 -14.41 -31.79
N ALA A 81 -3.84 -15.21 -32.04
CA ALA A 81 -3.70 -16.19 -33.12
C ALA A 81 -4.93 -17.08 -33.41
N PRO A 82 -5.12 -17.55 -34.67
CA PRO A 82 -6.29 -18.33 -35.12
C PRO A 82 -6.66 -19.57 -34.29
N ASP A 83 -5.70 -20.10 -33.52
CA ASP A 83 -5.83 -21.33 -32.74
C ASP A 83 -5.90 -21.09 -31.20
N SER A 84 -5.94 -19.84 -30.73
CA SER A 84 -6.08 -19.52 -29.30
C SER A 84 -7.55 -19.43 -28.91
N GLU A 85 -7.96 -20.20 -27.90
CA GLU A 85 -9.28 -20.07 -27.30
C GLU A 85 -9.49 -18.62 -26.81
N MET A 86 -10.58 -17.97 -27.21
CA MET A 86 -10.87 -16.60 -26.79
C MET A 86 -11.20 -16.58 -25.29
N ILE A 87 -10.23 -16.18 -24.47
CA ILE A 87 -10.35 -16.12 -23.00
C ILE A 87 -11.36 -15.03 -22.57
N PHE A 88 -11.36 -13.88 -23.26
CA PHE A 88 -12.17 -12.72 -22.88
C PHE A 88 -13.51 -12.71 -23.61
N PRO A 89 -14.65 -12.55 -22.90
CA PRO A 89 -15.96 -12.50 -23.54
C PRO A 89 -16.12 -11.23 -24.39
N ALA A 90 -16.91 -11.32 -25.46
CA ALA A 90 -17.20 -10.17 -26.33
C ALA A 90 -17.92 -9.02 -25.60
N GLN A 91 -18.66 -9.38 -24.55
CA GLN A 91 -19.40 -8.45 -23.70
C GLN A 91 -19.07 -8.72 -22.23
N LEU A 92 -18.72 -7.67 -21.50
CA LEU A 92 -18.42 -7.70 -20.08
C LEU A 92 -18.96 -6.43 -19.44
N ARG A 93 -19.44 -6.48 -18.20
CA ARG A 93 -19.97 -5.29 -17.52
C ARG A 93 -19.28 -5.08 -16.20
N MET A 94 -18.85 -3.84 -15.96
CA MET A 94 -18.42 -3.40 -14.65
C MET A 94 -19.63 -3.32 -13.70
N ALA A 95 -19.47 -3.84 -12.49
CA ALA A 95 -20.49 -3.70 -11.46
C ALA A 95 -20.54 -2.24 -10.99
N ARG A 96 -21.73 -1.62 -10.98
CA ARG A 96 -21.93 -0.17 -10.72
C ARG A 96 -21.57 0.31 -9.28
N GLN A 97 -20.92 -0.51 -8.45
CA GLN A 97 -20.82 -0.29 -7.00
C GLN A 97 -19.44 -0.61 -6.38
N SER A 98 -18.34 -0.59 -7.15
CA SER A 98 -17.02 -0.78 -6.53
C SER A 98 -16.43 0.55 -6.04
N VAL A 99 -16.32 0.70 -4.71
CA VAL A 99 -15.64 1.83 -4.07
C VAL A 99 -14.14 1.87 -4.41
N SER A 100 -13.52 0.71 -4.65
CA SER A 100 -12.10 0.59 -5.00
C SER A 100 -11.81 0.67 -6.50
N GLY A 101 -12.85 0.86 -7.33
CA GLY A 101 -12.75 0.72 -8.79
C GLY A 101 -12.38 -0.69 -9.26
N CYS A 102 -12.37 -1.68 -8.35
CA CYS A 102 -12.01 -3.07 -8.63
C CYS A 102 -13.21 -4.00 -8.45
N ALA A 103 -13.45 -4.95 -9.35
CA ALA A 103 -14.52 -5.94 -9.18
C ALA A 103 -14.10 -7.34 -9.62
N PHE A 104 -14.73 -8.36 -9.04
CA PHE A 104 -14.57 -9.75 -9.47
C PHE A 104 -15.84 -10.21 -10.17
N THR A 105 -15.69 -10.87 -11.32
CA THR A 105 -16.81 -11.49 -12.02
C THR A 105 -16.42 -12.86 -12.55
N VAL A 106 -17.40 -13.75 -12.67
CA VAL A 106 -17.21 -15.10 -13.22
C VAL A 106 -18.08 -15.26 -14.45
N ILE A 107 -17.46 -15.63 -15.57
CA ILE A 107 -18.14 -15.96 -16.83
C ILE A 107 -17.56 -17.26 -17.34
N GLU A 108 -18.42 -18.23 -17.65
CA GLU A 108 -17.99 -19.55 -18.15
C GLU A 108 -16.90 -20.19 -17.28
N GLU A 109 -17.10 -20.14 -15.95
CA GLU A 109 -16.16 -20.67 -14.94
C GLU A 109 -14.79 -19.98 -14.89
N LYS A 110 -14.60 -18.87 -15.63
CA LYS A 110 -13.38 -18.06 -15.63
C LYS A 110 -13.54 -16.82 -14.74
N LEU A 111 -12.57 -16.59 -13.86
CA LEU A 111 -12.53 -15.43 -12.97
C LEU A 111 -11.87 -14.24 -13.70
N PHE A 112 -12.55 -13.10 -13.68
CA PHE A 112 -12.04 -11.84 -14.19
C PHE A 112 -11.97 -10.82 -13.06
N PHE A 113 -10.81 -10.18 -12.94
CA PHE A 113 -10.63 -8.96 -12.17
C PHE A 113 -10.86 -7.77 -13.09
N LEU A 114 -11.75 -6.87 -12.71
CA LEU A 114 -12.10 -5.67 -13.46
C LEU A 114 -11.56 -4.44 -12.76
N TYR A 115 -11.06 -3.47 -13.52
CA TYR A 115 -10.53 -2.21 -13.02
C TYR A 115 -11.06 -1.04 -13.85
N ASP A 116 -11.74 -0.07 -13.26
CA ASP A 116 -12.39 1.04 -14.00
C ASP A 116 -11.72 2.40 -13.86
N ARG A 117 -10.57 2.47 -13.17
CA ARG A 117 -9.83 3.72 -12.97
C ARG A 117 -8.88 4.02 -14.13
N ALA A 118 -9.43 4.15 -15.32
CA ALA A 118 -8.71 4.39 -16.56
C ALA A 118 -7.92 5.72 -16.57
N GLU A 119 -8.26 6.66 -15.70
CA GLU A 119 -7.55 7.93 -15.53
C GLU A 119 -6.08 7.78 -15.11
N HIS A 120 -5.65 6.60 -14.63
CA HIS A 120 -4.24 6.28 -14.37
C HIS A 120 -3.36 6.22 -15.64
N TRP A 121 -3.96 6.28 -16.83
CA TRP A 121 -3.23 6.36 -18.09
C TRP A 121 -3.56 7.69 -18.79
N PRO A 122 -2.62 8.65 -18.82
CA PRO A 122 -2.86 9.97 -19.41
C PRO A 122 -3.21 9.95 -20.91
N ASP A 123 -2.86 8.86 -21.60
CA ASP A 123 -3.09 8.64 -23.03
C ASP A 123 -4.17 7.59 -23.32
N VAL A 124 -5.00 7.23 -22.34
CA VAL A 124 -6.13 6.31 -22.54
C VAL A 124 -7.14 6.90 -23.53
N PRO A 125 -7.64 6.13 -24.52
CA PRO A 125 -8.71 6.60 -25.39
C PRO A 125 -10.03 6.82 -24.64
N ASP A 126 -10.74 7.91 -24.95
CA ASP A 126 -11.99 8.33 -24.27
C ASP A 126 -13.09 7.25 -24.18
N HIS A 127 -13.10 6.31 -25.12
CA HIS A 127 -14.12 5.26 -25.17
C HIS A 127 -13.80 4.07 -24.25
N ILE A 128 -12.57 3.93 -23.76
CA ILE A 128 -12.19 2.86 -22.83
C ILE A 128 -12.77 3.18 -21.45
N ALA A 129 -13.54 2.26 -20.89
CA ALA A 129 -14.18 2.43 -19.59
C ALA A 129 -13.52 1.59 -18.49
N PHE A 130 -13.05 0.38 -18.79
CA PHE A 130 -12.41 -0.47 -17.80
C PHE A 130 -11.50 -1.54 -18.46
N PHE A 131 -10.65 -2.13 -17.63
CA PHE A 131 -9.74 -3.21 -17.96
C PHE A 131 -10.25 -4.51 -17.35
N ALA A 132 -10.02 -5.64 -18.02
CA ALA A 132 -10.32 -6.96 -17.47
C ALA A 132 -9.06 -7.83 -17.51
N VAL A 133 -8.76 -8.47 -16.39
CA VAL A 133 -7.63 -9.39 -16.23
C VAL A 133 -8.18 -10.78 -15.91
N HIS A 134 -7.78 -11.77 -16.69
CA HIS A 134 -8.17 -13.16 -16.45
C HIS A 134 -7.23 -13.81 -15.43
N LEU A 135 -7.79 -14.47 -14.42
CA LEU A 135 -7.06 -15.12 -13.34
C LEU A 135 -7.43 -16.60 -13.29
N ASP A 136 -6.45 -17.47 -13.55
CA ASP A 136 -6.63 -18.92 -13.42
C ASP A 136 -6.23 -19.44 -12.03
N GLY A 137 -6.42 -20.75 -11.82
CA GLY A 137 -6.08 -21.42 -10.56
C GLY A 137 -4.59 -21.34 -10.18
N SER A 138 -3.67 -21.18 -11.14
CA SER A 138 -2.24 -21.03 -10.85
C SER A 138 -1.92 -19.65 -10.27
N HIS A 139 -2.58 -18.60 -10.77
CA HIS A 139 -2.47 -17.25 -10.22
C HIS A 139 -2.93 -17.21 -8.77
N LEU A 140 -4.08 -17.83 -8.46
CA LEU A 140 -4.60 -17.90 -7.10
C LEU A 140 -3.72 -18.74 -6.18
N ALA A 141 -3.17 -19.84 -6.69
CA ALA A 141 -2.32 -20.72 -5.90
C ALA A 141 -0.98 -20.06 -5.53
N ALA A 142 -0.42 -19.24 -6.42
CA ALA A 142 0.82 -18.50 -6.18
C ALA A 142 0.73 -17.47 -5.02
N LEU A 143 -0.49 -17.12 -4.58
CA LEU A 143 -0.73 -16.20 -3.47
C LEU A 143 -0.74 -16.90 -2.11
N SER A 144 -0.68 -18.24 -2.05
CA SER A 144 -0.59 -18.96 -0.77
C SER A 144 0.79 -18.76 -0.12
N ALA A 145 0.79 -18.27 1.11
CA ALA A 145 2.00 -18.04 1.90
C ALA A 145 2.64 -19.33 2.44
N GLU A 146 1.89 -20.44 2.50
CA GLU A 146 2.28 -21.65 3.23
C GLU A 146 2.90 -22.74 2.34
N ALA A 147 2.71 -22.69 1.02
CA ALA A 147 3.26 -23.70 0.11
C ALA A 147 3.45 -23.18 -1.32
N PRO A 148 4.68 -22.83 -1.75
CA PRO A 148 4.96 -22.39 -3.12
C PRO A 148 4.74 -23.46 -4.21
N THR A 149 4.40 -24.69 -3.83
CA THR A 149 4.07 -25.83 -4.72
C THR A 149 2.58 -26.20 -4.70
N MET A 150 1.74 -25.41 -4.04
CA MET A 150 0.30 -25.67 -3.94
C MET A 150 -0.38 -25.58 -5.31
N THR A 151 -1.36 -26.46 -5.55
CA THR A 151 -2.24 -26.39 -6.72
C THR A 151 -3.71 -26.44 -6.32
N LEU A 152 -4.54 -25.75 -7.11
CA LEU A 152 -5.99 -25.84 -7.04
C LEU A 152 -6.48 -26.81 -8.10
N THR A 153 -7.36 -27.72 -7.70
CA THR A 153 -8.13 -28.52 -8.66
C THR A 153 -9.12 -27.60 -9.40
N PRO A 154 -9.58 -27.99 -10.61
CA PRO A 154 -10.54 -27.18 -11.36
C PRO A 154 -11.79 -26.82 -10.54
N SER A 155 -12.35 -27.80 -9.82
CA SER A 155 -13.53 -27.55 -8.98
C SER A 155 -13.25 -26.60 -7.82
N GLU A 156 -12.05 -26.63 -7.21
CA GLU A 156 -11.69 -25.73 -6.09
C GLU A 156 -11.50 -24.30 -6.58
N TYR A 157 -10.86 -24.14 -7.73
CA TYR A 157 -10.75 -22.86 -8.42
C TYR A 157 -12.14 -22.27 -8.74
N VAL A 158 -13.04 -23.05 -9.34
CA VAL A 158 -14.39 -22.56 -9.69
C VAL A 158 -15.19 -22.18 -8.43
N LEU A 159 -15.07 -22.94 -7.34
CA LEU A 159 -15.67 -22.56 -6.06
C LEU A 159 -15.12 -21.20 -5.57
N LEU A 160 -13.79 -21.05 -5.52
CA LEU A 160 -13.16 -19.79 -5.10
C LEU A 160 -13.54 -18.62 -6.00
N ALA A 161 -13.58 -18.80 -7.31
CA ALA A 161 -13.97 -17.78 -8.27
C ALA A 161 -15.37 -17.25 -7.97
N HIS A 162 -16.33 -18.13 -7.74
CA HIS A 162 -17.70 -17.72 -7.40
C HIS A 162 -17.78 -17.01 -6.05
N LEU A 163 -17.06 -17.48 -5.04
CA LEU A 163 -17.03 -16.84 -3.74
C LEU A 163 -16.38 -15.44 -3.80
N LEU A 164 -15.30 -15.28 -4.57
CA LEU A 164 -14.64 -13.98 -4.82
C LEU A 164 -15.55 -13.00 -5.57
N SER A 165 -16.39 -13.49 -6.48
CA SER A 165 -17.44 -12.69 -7.14
C SER A 165 -18.65 -12.34 -6.25
N GLY A 166 -18.61 -12.70 -4.97
CA GLY A 166 -19.65 -12.37 -3.99
C GLY A 166 -20.80 -13.37 -3.85
N LYS A 167 -20.72 -14.56 -4.46
CA LYS A 167 -21.70 -15.62 -4.20
C LYS A 167 -21.44 -16.29 -2.86
N ASP A 168 -22.49 -16.80 -2.22
CA ASP A 168 -22.35 -17.71 -1.08
C ASP A 168 -22.17 -19.17 -1.56
N LEU A 169 -22.03 -20.10 -0.60
CA LEU A 169 -21.86 -21.53 -0.92
C LEU A 169 -23.07 -22.13 -1.66
N GLN A 170 -24.28 -21.62 -1.41
CA GLN A 170 -25.49 -22.10 -2.06
C GLN A 170 -25.52 -21.62 -3.52
N GLY A 171 -25.31 -20.33 -3.76
CA GLY A 171 -25.21 -19.76 -5.10
C GLY A 171 -24.04 -20.33 -5.91
N ALA A 172 -22.93 -20.69 -5.27
CA ALA A 172 -21.83 -21.41 -5.92
C ALA A 172 -22.18 -22.87 -6.26
N ALA A 173 -22.97 -23.55 -5.41
CA ALA A 173 -23.47 -24.90 -5.68
C ALA A 173 -24.43 -24.91 -6.87
N GLU A 174 -25.41 -24.00 -6.88
CA GLU A 174 -26.37 -23.81 -7.98
C GLU A 174 -25.66 -23.47 -9.30
N ALA A 175 -24.68 -22.57 -9.26
CA ALA A 175 -23.93 -22.16 -10.45
C ALA A 175 -23.09 -23.29 -11.09
N THR A 176 -22.74 -24.32 -10.33
CA THR A 176 -21.90 -25.43 -10.79
C THR A 176 -22.64 -26.76 -10.89
N GLY A 177 -23.96 -26.77 -10.66
CA GLY A 177 -24.78 -28.00 -10.67
C GLY A 177 -24.39 -29.01 -9.58
N ALA A 178 -23.77 -28.55 -8.48
CA ALA A 178 -23.29 -29.41 -7.40
C ALA A 178 -24.19 -29.31 -6.15
N SER A 179 -24.05 -30.25 -5.21
CA SER A 179 -24.75 -30.16 -3.93
C SER A 179 -24.06 -29.20 -2.95
N TYR A 180 -24.85 -28.59 -2.06
CA TYR A 180 -24.33 -27.73 -0.99
C TYR A 180 -23.32 -28.47 -0.09
N ASP A 181 -23.57 -29.74 0.26
CA ASP A 181 -22.66 -30.53 1.10
C ASP A 181 -21.30 -30.73 0.43
N THR A 182 -21.27 -30.92 -0.89
CA THR A 182 -20.02 -31.00 -1.66
C THR A 182 -19.23 -29.69 -1.55
N LYS A 183 -19.87 -28.52 -1.74
CA LYS A 183 -19.20 -27.22 -1.62
C LYS A 183 -18.73 -26.94 -0.18
N ARG A 184 -19.51 -27.33 0.82
CA ARG A 184 -19.14 -27.21 2.24
C ARG A 184 -17.93 -28.04 2.61
N LYS A 185 -17.77 -29.25 2.06
CA LYS A 185 -16.55 -30.05 2.24
C LYS A 185 -15.37 -29.44 1.50
N GLN A 186 -15.61 -28.99 0.26
CA GLN A 186 -14.57 -28.42 -0.59
C GLN A 186 -13.98 -27.12 -0.04
N ILE A 187 -14.79 -26.23 0.54
CA ILE A 187 -14.28 -24.99 1.15
C ILE A 187 -13.37 -25.28 2.34
N ARG A 188 -13.55 -26.38 3.07
CA ARG A 188 -12.63 -26.78 4.16
C ARG A 188 -11.25 -27.11 3.62
N THR A 189 -11.18 -27.92 2.57
CA THR A 189 -9.90 -28.23 1.90
C THR A 189 -9.21 -26.97 1.39
N VAL A 190 -9.98 -26.02 0.84
CA VAL A 190 -9.44 -24.73 0.39
C VAL A 190 -8.94 -23.90 1.57
N LEU A 191 -9.67 -23.84 2.68
CA LEU A 191 -9.22 -23.14 3.89
C LEU A 191 -7.89 -23.69 4.41
N ASP A 192 -7.77 -25.02 4.48
CA ASP A 192 -6.54 -25.71 4.91
C ASP A 192 -5.36 -25.38 3.97
N LYS A 193 -5.60 -25.37 2.65
CA LYS A 193 -4.59 -25.03 1.63
C LYS A 193 -4.04 -23.60 1.76
N PHE A 194 -4.87 -22.66 2.21
CA PHE A 194 -4.50 -21.24 2.39
C PHE A 194 -4.27 -20.85 3.86
N GLY A 195 -4.18 -21.82 4.78
CA GLY A 195 -3.96 -21.60 6.21
C GLY A 195 -5.02 -20.72 6.88
N ALA A 196 -6.24 -20.66 6.33
CA ALA A 196 -7.27 -19.71 6.74
C ALA A 196 -8.26 -20.33 7.72
N LYS A 197 -8.57 -19.62 8.81
CA LYS A 197 -9.50 -20.11 9.85
C LYS A 197 -10.98 -20.04 9.43
N THR A 198 -11.34 -19.09 8.56
CA THR A 198 -12.73 -18.87 8.14
C THR A 198 -12.81 -18.46 6.66
N GLN A 199 -13.96 -18.72 6.03
CA GLN A 199 -14.23 -18.31 4.63
C GLN A 199 -14.08 -16.80 4.45
N THR A 200 -14.64 -15.99 5.36
CA THR A 200 -14.56 -14.54 5.30
C THR A 200 -13.11 -14.04 5.36
N ALA A 201 -12.29 -14.60 6.26
CA ALA A 201 -10.88 -14.23 6.38
C ALA A 201 -10.08 -14.62 5.12
N LEU A 202 -10.39 -15.79 4.53
CA LEU A 202 -9.78 -16.23 3.28
C LEU A 202 -10.11 -15.27 2.13
N LEU A 203 -11.39 -14.98 1.90
CA LEU A 203 -11.83 -14.15 0.78
C LEU A 203 -11.30 -12.72 0.91
N ARG A 204 -11.30 -12.14 2.12
CA ARG A 204 -10.72 -10.81 2.36
C ARG A 204 -9.24 -10.78 2.01
N ALA A 205 -8.47 -11.76 2.48
CA ALA A 205 -7.03 -11.84 2.22
C ALA A 205 -6.75 -12.05 0.72
N LEU A 206 -7.45 -12.99 0.07
CA LEU A 206 -7.27 -13.26 -1.36
C LEU A 206 -7.66 -12.07 -2.22
N SER A 207 -8.78 -11.40 -1.94
CA SER A 207 -9.18 -10.22 -2.69
C SER A 207 -8.12 -9.12 -2.62
N LEU A 208 -7.55 -8.87 -1.43
CA LEU A 208 -6.46 -7.90 -1.26
C LEU A 208 -5.20 -8.33 -2.02
N ASP A 209 -4.79 -9.59 -1.88
CA ASP A 209 -3.58 -10.13 -2.50
C ASP A 209 -3.66 -10.13 -4.03
N ILE A 210 -4.82 -10.51 -4.58
CA ILE A 210 -5.07 -10.44 -6.03
C ILE A 210 -5.05 -9.00 -6.49
N THR A 211 -5.74 -8.09 -5.79
CA THR A 211 -5.78 -6.68 -6.15
C THR A 211 -4.37 -6.10 -6.20
N ALA A 212 -3.57 -6.33 -5.16
CA ALA A 212 -2.19 -5.88 -5.11
C ALA A 212 -1.34 -6.46 -6.25
N ALA A 213 -1.43 -7.78 -6.49
CA ALA A 213 -0.64 -8.45 -7.53
C ALA A 213 -1.02 -8.01 -8.95
N VAL A 214 -2.31 -7.82 -9.22
CA VAL A 214 -2.80 -7.36 -10.52
C VAL A 214 -2.41 -5.91 -10.76
N LEU A 215 -2.65 -5.02 -9.78
CA LEU A 215 -2.33 -3.60 -9.92
C LEU A 215 -0.82 -3.35 -10.06
N ASP A 216 0.04 -4.10 -9.36
CA ASP A 216 1.50 -4.02 -9.49
C ASP A 216 1.98 -4.39 -10.91
N GLU A 217 1.25 -5.27 -11.61
CA GLU A 217 1.56 -5.68 -12.98
C GLU A 217 1.00 -4.71 -14.03
N ILE A 218 -0.23 -4.22 -13.87
CA ILE A 218 -0.92 -3.47 -14.93
C ILE A 218 -0.68 -1.96 -14.87
N LEU A 219 -0.48 -1.36 -13.69
CA LEU A 219 -0.37 0.10 -13.59
C LEU A 219 0.93 0.62 -14.24
N PRO A 220 0.88 1.77 -14.96
CA PRO A 220 2.02 2.27 -15.70
C PRO A 220 3.17 2.65 -14.77
N LEU A 221 4.37 2.10 -15.04
CA LEU A 221 5.61 2.35 -14.30
C LEU A 221 6.02 3.83 -14.21
N LYS A 222 5.42 4.72 -15.00
CA LYS A 222 5.69 6.16 -15.02
C LYS A 222 4.92 6.96 -13.96
N ASP A 223 3.87 6.40 -13.34
CA ASP A 223 3.19 6.95 -12.15
C ASP A 223 3.74 6.36 -10.84
N ARG A 224 5.00 5.91 -10.85
CA ARG A 224 5.68 5.43 -9.65
C ARG A 224 5.76 6.55 -8.62
N ARG A 225 4.81 6.53 -7.68
CA ARG A 225 4.98 7.00 -6.30
C ARG A 225 6.41 6.69 -5.88
N PRO A 226 7.32 7.68 -5.86
CA PRO A 226 8.75 7.40 -5.80
C PRO A 226 9.15 6.74 -4.47
N GLU A 227 8.35 6.95 -3.43
CA GLU A 227 8.41 6.24 -2.15
C GLU A 227 8.09 4.76 -2.28
N THR A 228 7.11 4.40 -3.12
CA THR A 228 6.76 3.00 -3.39
C THR A 228 7.88 2.30 -4.16
N ALA A 229 8.48 2.99 -5.14
CA ALA A 229 9.64 2.45 -5.85
C ALA A 229 10.84 2.26 -4.91
N GLN A 230 11.07 3.20 -3.99
CA GLN A 230 12.15 3.12 -3.01
C GLN A 230 11.95 1.96 -2.03
N ILE A 231 10.75 1.82 -1.43
CA ILE A 231 10.50 0.74 -0.45
C ILE A 231 10.57 -0.64 -1.10
N LYS A 232 10.10 -0.78 -2.35
CA LYS A 232 10.21 -2.02 -3.12
C LYS A 232 11.65 -2.35 -3.51
N ARG A 233 12.50 -1.35 -3.77
CA ARG A 233 13.94 -1.58 -3.98
C ARG A 233 14.62 -2.11 -2.71
N GLN A 234 14.26 -1.58 -1.55
CA GLN A 234 14.85 -1.97 -0.28
C GLN A 234 14.39 -3.36 0.16
N PHE A 235 13.07 -3.58 0.27
CA PHE A 235 12.52 -4.79 0.90
C PHE A 235 11.97 -5.82 -0.09
N GLY A 236 11.87 -5.50 -1.38
CA GLY A 236 11.36 -6.41 -2.41
C GLY A 236 9.98 -7.00 -2.07
N ARG A 237 9.94 -8.32 -1.89
CA ARG A 237 8.71 -9.08 -1.55
C ARG A 237 8.40 -9.08 -0.05
N ALA A 238 9.31 -8.60 0.79
CA ALA A 238 9.10 -8.52 2.24
C ALA A 238 8.13 -7.39 2.63
N VAL A 239 7.93 -6.40 1.75
CA VAL A 239 6.93 -5.34 1.90
C VAL A 239 5.74 -5.56 0.97
N VAL A 240 4.54 -5.50 1.53
CA VAL A 240 3.29 -5.37 0.77
C VAL A 240 2.93 -3.88 0.73
N VAL A 241 2.58 -3.36 -0.44
CA VAL A 241 2.15 -1.99 -0.61
C VAL A 241 0.72 -2.03 -1.12
N ASN A 242 -0.21 -1.58 -0.28
CA ASN A 242 -1.62 -1.46 -0.58
C ASN A 242 -2.00 0.01 -0.69
N HIS A 243 -3.04 0.32 -1.45
CA HIS A 243 -3.63 1.65 -1.49
C HIS A 243 -5.09 1.53 -1.08
N LEU A 244 -5.50 2.31 -0.09
CA LEU A 244 -6.90 2.37 0.34
C LEU A 244 -7.47 3.74 -0.02
N SER A 245 -8.63 3.73 -0.67
CA SER A 245 -9.41 4.93 -0.93
C SER A 245 -10.18 5.30 0.33
N ILE A 246 -9.87 6.48 0.88
CA ILE A 246 -10.51 7.06 2.07
C ILE A 246 -11.34 8.26 1.59
N GLY A 247 -12.66 8.21 1.77
CA GLY A 247 -13.58 9.23 1.25
C GLY A 247 -13.71 9.24 -0.30
N GLU A 248 -14.04 10.40 -0.88
CA GLU A 248 -14.34 10.53 -2.32
C GLU A 248 -13.10 10.68 -3.22
N SER A 249 -11.91 10.98 -2.69
CA SER A 249 -10.75 11.38 -3.52
C SER A 249 -9.36 10.95 -3.06
N ASP A 250 -9.17 10.46 -1.82
CA ASP A 250 -7.83 10.29 -1.26
C ASP A 250 -7.40 8.82 -1.26
N GLU A 251 -6.39 8.48 -2.07
CA GLU A 251 -5.72 7.17 -2.01
C GLU A 251 -4.50 7.21 -1.08
N ILE A 252 -4.59 6.46 0.01
CA ILE A 252 -3.55 6.40 1.04
C ILE A 252 -2.75 5.10 0.89
N PRO A 253 -1.42 5.19 0.69
CA PRO A 253 -0.56 4.02 0.66
C PRO A 253 -0.39 3.48 2.08
N ILE A 254 -0.46 2.16 2.21
CA ILE A 254 -0.19 1.42 3.44
C ILE A 254 0.85 0.35 3.13
N TRP A 255 1.93 0.39 3.88
CA TRP A 255 3.01 -0.59 3.79
C TRP A 255 2.88 -1.58 4.93
N GLU A 256 3.04 -2.85 4.59
CA GLU A 256 2.92 -3.94 5.55
C GLU A 256 4.18 -4.78 5.60
N PHE A 257 4.59 -5.10 6.83
CA PHE A 257 5.74 -5.94 7.14
C PHE A 257 5.34 -7.04 8.15
N GLY A 258 6.09 -8.14 8.13
CA GLY A 258 5.93 -9.22 9.12
C GLY A 258 4.93 -10.31 8.69
N ALA A 259 4.17 -10.82 9.66
CA ALA A 259 3.19 -11.88 9.46
C ALA A 259 1.87 -11.29 8.93
N ARG A 260 1.42 -11.71 7.74
CA ARG A 260 0.22 -11.15 7.07
C ARG A 260 -1.07 -11.26 7.90
N ARG A 261 -1.16 -12.23 8.80
CA ARG A 261 -2.29 -12.48 9.71
C ARG A 261 -1.89 -12.37 11.19
N GLY A 262 -0.77 -11.68 11.44
CA GLY A 262 -0.28 -11.43 12.79
C GLY A 262 -1.06 -10.34 13.52
N GLN A 263 -0.70 -10.12 14.78
CA GLN A 263 -1.21 -9.02 15.59
C GLN A 263 -0.89 -7.69 14.89
N PRO A 264 -1.91 -6.87 14.57
CA PRO A 264 -1.71 -5.60 13.89
C PRO A 264 -1.02 -4.58 14.81
N VAL A 265 0.04 -3.98 14.28
CA VAL A 265 0.79 -2.88 14.90
C VAL A 265 0.75 -1.69 13.95
N LEU A 266 0.08 -0.61 14.33
CA LEU A 266 0.11 0.66 13.62
C LEU A 266 1.37 1.44 14.00
N TYR A 267 2.27 1.65 13.03
CA TYR A 267 3.57 2.27 13.27
C TYR A 267 3.64 3.71 12.75
N PHE A 268 3.91 4.63 13.68
CA PHE A 268 4.14 6.04 13.44
C PHE A 268 5.65 6.31 13.41
N HIS A 269 6.21 6.32 12.19
CA HIS A 269 7.66 6.38 11.94
C HIS A 269 8.33 7.70 12.36
N SER A 270 9.66 7.79 12.27
CA SER A 270 10.43 9.02 12.51
C SER A 270 10.37 10.01 11.34
N MET A 271 10.79 11.26 11.55
CA MET A 271 10.92 12.28 10.49
C MET A 271 12.07 11.95 9.52
N LEU A 272 13.09 11.19 9.95
CA LEU A 272 14.26 10.90 9.12
C LEU A 272 13.92 9.98 7.94
N SER A 273 13.03 9.00 8.16
CA SER A 273 12.62 8.01 7.18
C SER A 273 11.33 7.33 7.63
N PRO A 274 10.46 6.88 6.69
CA PRO A 274 9.36 5.99 7.03
C PRO A 274 9.81 4.65 7.63
N VAL A 275 11.05 4.24 7.36
CA VAL A 275 11.63 2.97 7.82
C VAL A 275 13.03 3.22 8.35
N LEU A 276 13.23 3.00 9.65
CA LEU A 276 14.53 3.06 10.32
C LEU A 276 14.99 1.66 10.75
N PHE A 277 14.89 0.71 9.83
CA PHE A 277 15.34 -0.67 10.01
C PHE A 277 15.70 -1.26 8.65
N ASP A 278 16.48 -2.34 8.66
CA ASP A 278 16.81 -3.13 7.48
C ASP A 278 15.97 -4.42 7.39
N ASP A 279 16.24 -5.23 6.36
CA ASP A 279 15.54 -6.49 6.11
C ASP A 279 15.64 -7.50 7.27
N ASP A 280 16.63 -7.38 8.17
CA ASP A 280 16.80 -8.32 9.28
C ASP A 280 15.62 -8.22 10.26
N MET A 281 14.95 -7.06 10.37
CA MET A 281 13.77 -6.87 11.21
C MET A 281 12.58 -7.73 10.79
N ILE A 282 12.47 -8.09 9.50
CA ILE A 282 11.33 -8.84 8.99
C ILE A 282 11.22 -10.21 9.66
N ARG A 283 12.36 -10.82 10.01
CA ARG A 283 12.39 -12.13 10.69
C ARG A 283 11.83 -12.07 12.12
N PRO A 284 12.31 -11.18 13.03
CA PRO A 284 11.70 -10.96 14.33
C PRO A 284 10.20 -10.67 14.28
N LEU A 285 9.73 -9.81 13.36
CA LEU A 285 8.29 -9.54 13.23
C LEU A 285 7.49 -10.81 12.95
N LYS A 286 7.95 -11.63 11.99
CA LYS A 286 7.29 -12.90 11.65
C LYS A 286 7.36 -13.89 12.81
N ALA A 287 8.52 -13.99 13.48
CA ALA A 287 8.72 -14.89 14.60
C ALA A 287 7.79 -14.58 15.79
N GLN A 288 7.47 -13.30 15.99
CA GLN A 288 6.54 -12.85 17.03
C GLN A 288 5.10 -12.70 16.54
N ASN A 289 4.80 -13.17 15.31
CA ASN A 289 3.48 -13.07 14.69
C ASN A 289 2.92 -11.63 14.69
N LEU A 290 3.76 -10.64 14.38
CA LEU A 290 3.39 -9.23 14.29
C LEU A 290 3.17 -8.82 12.82
N ARG A 291 2.12 -8.02 12.58
CA ARG A 291 1.80 -7.39 11.29
C ARG A 291 1.95 -5.89 11.44
N MET A 292 3.09 -5.34 11.04
CA MET A 292 3.31 -3.90 11.13
C MET A 292 2.71 -3.20 9.93
N LEU A 293 1.84 -2.22 10.19
CA LEU A 293 1.12 -1.37 9.23
C LEU A 293 1.69 0.05 9.35
N LEU A 294 2.12 0.61 8.23
CA LEU A 294 2.70 1.94 8.18
C LEU A 294 2.13 2.73 7.01
N VAL A 295 1.74 3.98 7.28
CA VAL A 295 1.47 4.95 6.23
C VAL A 295 2.68 5.89 6.11
N PRO A 296 3.32 6.01 4.93
CA PRO A 296 4.49 6.85 4.73
C PRO A 296 4.08 8.34 4.66
N ARG A 297 3.81 8.93 5.83
CA ARG A 297 3.10 10.22 5.96
C ARG A 297 3.79 11.40 5.25
N HIS A 298 5.10 11.30 5.01
CA HIS A 298 5.86 12.26 4.20
C HIS A 298 5.27 12.48 2.80
N PHE A 299 4.63 11.47 2.21
CA PHE A 299 4.19 11.47 0.81
C PHE A 299 2.67 11.62 0.67
N LEU A 300 1.96 11.93 1.77
CA LEU A 300 0.53 12.17 1.71
C LEU A 300 0.22 13.58 1.19
N SER A 301 -0.71 13.64 0.25
CA SER A 301 -1.15 14.88 -0.38
C SER A 301 -2.46 15.37 0.23
N PHE A 302 -2.47 15.68 1.53
CA PHE A 302 -3.59 16.44 2.09
C PHE A 302 -3.59 17.87 1.48
N THR A 303 -4.77 18.44 1.25
CA THR A 303 -4.92 19.78 0.61
C THR A 303 -3.93 20.79 1.19
N ARG A 304 -3.06 21.34 0.33
CA ARG A 304 -1.94 22.22 0.74
C ARG A 304 -2.36 23.47 1.48
N GLU A 305 -3.58 23.94 1.26
CA GLU A 305 -4.12 25.18 1.81
C GLU A 305 -4.69 25.04 3.23
N ALA A 306 -4.81 23.81 3.76
CA ALA A 306 -5.31 23.59 5.11
C ALA A 306 -4.30 24.05 6.17
N GLU A 307 -4.75 24.35 7.39
CA GLU A 307 -3.84 24.54 8.53
C GLU A 307 -3.20 23.20 8.96
N PRO A 308 -1.98 23.19 9.53
CA PRO A 308 -1.29 21.97 9.97
C PRO A 308 -2.12 21.07 10.89
N GLU A 309 -2.81 21.65 11.87
CA GLU A 309 -3.69 20.93 12.80
C GLU A 309 -4.84 20.23 12.08
N LEU A 310 -5.40 20.86 11.03
CA LEU A 310 -6.45 20.25 10.23
C LEU A 310 -5.90 19.09 9.39
N ARG A 311 -4.68 19.22 8.82
CA ARG A 311 -4.01 18.10 8.14
C ARG A 311 -3.74 16.94 9.10
N MET A 312 -3.33 17.24 10.33
CA MET A 312 -3.12 16.23 11.35
C MET A 312 -4.40 15.50 11.76
N ALA A 313 -5.49 16.25 11.94
CA ALA A 313 -6.81 15.68 12.22
C ALA A 313 -7.29 14.79 11.07
N ARG A 314 -7.08 15.21 9.82
CA ARG A 314 -7.40 14.39 8.63
C ARG A 314 -6.57 13.12 8.56
N PHE A 315 -5.27 13.21 8.82
CA PHE A 315 -4.41 12.03 8.89
C PHE A 315 -4.91 11.07 9.97
N SER A 316 -5.19 11.56 11.18
CA SER A 316 -5.66 10.72 12.28
C SER A 316 -7.00 10.04 11.96
N LYS A 317 -7.94 10.78 11.36
CA LYS A 317 -9.21 10.23 10.89
C LYS A 317 -8.98 9.16 9.83
N ALA A 318 -8.11 9.41 8.86
CA ALA A 318 -7.79 8.45 7.82
C ALA A 318 -7.16 7.18 8.40
N MET A 319 -6.27 7.30 9.39
CA MET A 319 -5.72 6.14 10.10
C MET A 319 -6.81 5.33 10.80
N ALA A 320 -7.83 5.97 11.40
CA ALA A 320 -8.95 5.28 12.02
C ALA A 320 -9.80 4.54 10.97
N GLU A 321 -10.13 5.19 9.85
CA GLU A 321 -10.86 4.57 8.74
C GLU A 321 -10.09 3.38 8.13
N ILE A 322 -8.75 3.47 8.07
CA ILE A 322 -7.87 2.37 7.65
C ILE A 322 -7.93 1.21 8.64
N VAL A 323 -7.85 1.50 9.95
CA VAL A 323 -7.95 0.47 11.00
C VAL A 323 -9.31 -0.21 10.91
N ASP A 324 -10.41 0.54 10.83
CA ASP A 324 -11.77 0.00 10.69
C ASP A 324 -11.94 -0.88 9.44
N TYR A 325 -11.29 -0.52 8.34
CA TYR A 325 -11.36 -1.29 7.10
C TYR A 325 -10.54 -2.60 7.16
N MET A 326 -9.35 -2.53 7.76
CA MET A 326 -8.39 -3.63 7.71
C MET A 326 -8.50 -4.59 8.89
N ILE A 327 -8.92 -4.10 10.06
CA ILE A 327 -8.77 -4.75 11.36
C ILE A 327 -10.08 -4.68 12.15
N ASP A 328 -10.50 -5.84 12.69
CA ASP A 328 -11.78 -5.97 13.41
C ASP A 328 -11.63 -5.73 14.94
N GLU A 329 -10.43 -5.39 15.43
CA GLU A 329 -10.08 -5.24 16.85
C GLU A 329 -9.12 -4.07 17.11
N PRO A 330 -9.03 -3.53 18.35
CA PRO A 330 -8.13 -2.42 18.67
C PRO A 330 -6.65 -2.77 18.45
N VAL A 331 -5.95 -1.95 17.67
CA VAL A 331 -4.56 -2.19 17.25
C VAL A 331 -3.56 -1.79 18.32
N LEU A 332 -2.37 -2.41 18.29
CA LEU A 332 -1.21 -1.88 19.00
C LEU A 332 -0.69 -0.66 18.23
N CYS A 333 -0.33 0.41 18.91
CA CYS A 333 0.35 1.55 18.30
C CYS A 333 1.82 1.56 18.73
N LEU A 334 2.72 1.68 17.76
CA LEU A 334 4.14 1.91 17.97
C LEU A 334 4.50 3.28 17.39
N ALA A 335 5.20 4.12 18.14
CA ALA A 335 5.66 5.41 17.64
C ALA A 335 7.08 5.68 18.08
N GLU A 336 7.87 6.30 17.20
CA GLU A 336 9.21 6.75 17.54
C GLU A 336 9.44 8.22 17.21
N SER A 337 10.21 8.92 18.04
CA SER A 337 10.67 10.30 17.77
C SER A 337 9.53 11.19 17.23
N ALA A 338 9.68 11.76 16.03
CA ALA A 338 8.67 12.62 15.41
C ALA A 338 7.31 11.94 15.12
N GLY A 339 7.21 10.61 15.18
CA GLY A 339 5.95 9.88 15.13
C GLY A 339 5.13 9.98 16.43
N VAL A 340 5.77 10.26 17.57
CA VAL A 340 5.11 10.33 18.88
C VAL A 340 3.99 11.38 18.93
N PRO A 341 4.18 12.63 18.47
CA PRO A 341 3.09 13.60 18.43
C PRO A 341 1.89 13.15 17.59
N TRP A 342 2.12 12.42 16.48
CA TRP A 342 1.07 11.88 15.62
C TRP A 342 0.30 10.76 16.30
N ALA A 343 1.01 9.83 16.94
CA ALA A 343 0.39 8.76 17.70
C ALA A 343 -0.40 9.30 18.90
N ALA A 344 0.15 10.25 19.65
CA ALA A 344 -0.53 10.88 20.80
C ALA A 344 -1.87 11.50 20.39
N HIS A 345 -1.89 12.25 19.27
CA HIS A 345 -3.10 12.81 18.73
C HIS A 345 -4.09 11.72 18.27
N PHE A 346 -3.60 10.69 17.55
CA PHE A 346 -4.44 9.58 17.10
C PHE A 346 -5.11 8.87 18.29
N VAL A 347 -4.34 8.45 19.29
CA VAL A 347 -4.86 7.74 20.47
C VAL A 347 -5.84 8.59 21.27
N ARG A 348 -5.58 9.91 21.40
CA ARG A 348 -6.51 10.83 22.07
C ARG A 348 -7.87 10.89 21.39
N HIS A 349 -7.88 10.94 20.06
CA HIS A 349 -9.09 11.16 19.27
C HIS A 349 -9.80 9.86 18.85
N HIS A 350 -9.09 8.73 18.90
CA HIS A 350 -9.58 7.41 18.52
C HIS A 350 -9.22 6.35 19.60
N PRO A 351 -9.62 6.55 20.87
CA PRO A 351 -9.19 5.68 21.98
C PRO A 351 -9.70 4.25 21.85
N ASP A 352 -10.87 4.05 21.22
CA ASP A 352 -11.48 2.72 21.02
C ASP A 352 -10.74 1.89 19.96
N HIS A 353 -9.91 2.52 19.13
CA HIS A 353 -9.12 1.85 18.09
C HIS A 353 -7.78 1.31 18.62
N VAL A 354 -7.38 1.61 19.85
CA VAL A 354 -6.02 1.35 20.35
C VAL A 354 -6.04 0.51 21.62
N SER A 355 -5.38 -0.66 21.58
CA SER A 355 -5.23 -1.54 22.74
C SER A 355 -4.02 -1.20 23.61
N LYS A 356 -2.95 -0.65 23.03
CA LYS A 356 -1.70 -0.28 23.72
C LYS A 356 -0.89 0.71 22.90
N LEU A 357 -0.19 1.62 23.55
CA LEU A 357 0.74 2.56 22.93
C LEU A 357 2.18 2.30 23.41
N VAL A 358 3.10 2.06 22.48
CA VAL A 358 4.53 1.91 22.74
C VAL A 358 5.27 3.09 22.10
N LEU A 359 5.98 3.86 22.91
CA LEU A 359 6.73 5.04 22.49
C LEU A 359 8.23 4.77 22.60
N CYS A 360 9.00 5.17 21.59
CA CYS A 360 10.46 5.01 21.55
C CYS A 360 11.15 6.35 21.27
N GLY A 361 12.04 6.79 22.15
CA GLY A 361 12.83 8.01 21.95
C GLY A 361 11.95 9.25 21.75
N THR A 362 11.17 9.64 22.76
CA THR A 362 10.19 10.73 22.63
C THR A 362 10.88 12.08 22.30
N PRO A 363 10.24 12.97 21.52
CA PRO A 363 10.81 14.29 21.23
C PRO A 363 10.85 15.15 22.50
N GLN A 364 11.47 16.34 22.43
CA GLN A 364 11.50 17.24 23.59
C GLN A 364 10.11 17.73 23.95
N LEU A 365 9.88 17.99 25.24
CA LEU A 365 8.62 18.55 25.72
C LEU A 365 8.35 19.96 25.17
N PHE A 366 7.07 20.28 25.03
CA PHE A 366 6.64 21.64 24.68
C PHE A 366 7.09 22.67 25.72
N LYS A 367 6.92 22.31 27.00
CA LYS A 367 7.48 23.04 28.14
C LYS A 367 8.69 22.26 28.64
N ALA A 368 9.88 22.75 28.31
CA ALA A 368 11.13 22.13 28.79
C ALA A 368 11.13 22.04 30.32
N VAL A 369 11.66 20.94 30.85
CA VAL A 369 11.86 20.77 32.28
C VAL A 369 12.87 21.84 32.74
N LYS A 370 12.42 22.76 33.61
CA LYS A 370 13.21 23.92 34.07
C LYS A 370 14.55 23.54 34.74
N ASP A 371 14.68 22.29 35.16
CA ASP A 371 15.81 21.75 35.91
C ASP A 371 16.74 20.84 35.09
N SER A 372 16.68 20.87 33.75
CA SER A 372 17.68 20.18 32.93
C SER A 372 19.08 20.74 33.27
N ALA A 373 19.92 19.90 33.87
CA ALA A 373 21.26 20.29 34.31
C ALA A 373 22.19 20.70 33.14
N SER A 374 21.79 20.47 31.89
CA SER A 374 22.52 20.82 30.66
C SER A 374 21.57 20.85 29.45
N PRO A 375 20.87 21.97 29.17
CA PRO A 375 19.98 22.06 28.03
C PRO A 375 20.75 21.78 26.72
N THR A 376 20.17 20.94 25.85
CA THR A 376 20.78 20.63 24.55
C THR A 376 20.56 21.79 23.58
N ILE A 377 21.42 21.90 22.56
CA ILE A 377 21.23 22.86 21.47
C ILE A 377 19.86 22.70 20.77
N PHE A 378 19.26 21.51 20.85
CA PHE A 378 17.94 21.21 20.29
C PHE A 378 16.79 21.77 21.14
N VAL A 379 16.94 21.82 22.47
CA VAL A 379 15.97 22.49 23.35
C VAL A 379 15.92 23.98 23.01
N ASP A 380 17.08 24.64 22.91
CA ASP A 380 17.16 26.06 22.52
C ASP A 380 16.61 26.31 21.11
N MET A 381 16.91 25.43 20.15
CA MET A 381 16.39 25.52 18.80
C MET A 381 14.86 25.38 18.77
N SER A 382 14.31 24.41 19.50
CA SER A 382 12.87 24.16 19.59
C SER A 382 12.12 25.38 20.15
N HIS A 383 12.67 26.04 21.17
CA HIS A 383 12.10 27.30 21.68
C HIS A 383 12.03 28.38 20.61
N ARG A 384 13.07 28.53 19.77
CA ARG A 384 13.06 29.51 18.67
C ARG A 384 12.04 29.14 17.59
N LEU A 385 11.96 27.87 17.22
CA LEU A 385 11.01 27.37 16.22
C LEU A 385 9.56 27.63 16.62
N ARG A 386 9.22 27.51 17.92
CA ARG A 386 7.89 27.85 18.47
C ARG A 386 7.57 29.35 18.41
N SER A 387 8.58 30.20 18.46
CA SER A 387 8.42 31.65 18.61
C SER A 387 8.35 32.44 17.29
N ASP A 388 8.90 31.91 16.18
CA ASP A 388 8.93 32.60 14.88
C ASP A 388 8.75 31.62 13.71
N ALA A 389 7.62 31.73 13.00
CA ALA A 389 7.30 30.91 11.84
C ALA A 389 8.32 31.05 10.69
N ARG A 390 9.06 32.17 10.59
CA ARG A 390 10.11 32.34 9.58
C ARG A 390 11.34 31.49 9.91
N VAL A 391 11.65 31.33 11.20
CA VAL A 391 12.74 30.46 11.66
C VAL A 391 12.42 29.00 11.34
N LEU A 392 11.17 28.58 11.54
CA LEU A 392 10.66 27.27 11.15
C LEU A 392 10.87 27.01 9.65
N VAL A 393 10.31 27.86 8.79
CA VAL A 393 10.40 27.69 7.33
C VAL A 393 11.86 27.72 6.87
N GLY A 394 12.66 28.66 7.37
CA GLY A 394 14.08 28.77 7.02
C GLY A 394 14.89 27.55 7.45
N LEU A 395 14.69 27.03 8.65
CA LEU A 395 15.42 25.85 9.13
C LEU A 395 14.99 24.58 8.38
N THR A 396 13.70 24.40 8.07
CA THR A 396 13.23 23.29 7.25
C THR A 396 13.83 23.33 5.84
N GLN A 397 14.00 24.52 5.25
CA GLN A 397 14.69 24.68 3.96
C GLN A 397 16.17 24.26 4.04
N VAL A 398 16.88 24.66 5.09
CA VAL A 398 18.28 24.27 5.33
C VAL A 398 18.39 22.76 5.53
N TYR A 399 17.54 22.19 6.38
CA TYR A 399 17.47 20.73 6.60
C TYR A 399 17.28 19.99 5.28
N ASN A 400 16.27 20.37 4.48
CA ASN A 400 16.03 19.74 3.18
C ASN A 400 17.21 19.92 2.21
N ALA A 401 17.88 21.08 2.21
CA ALA A 401 19.05 21.29 1.35
C ALA A 401 20.21 20.34 1.73
N LEU A 402 20.48 20.14 3.02
CA LEU A 402 21.49 19.19 3.49
C LEU A 402 21.10 17.74 3.20
N SER A 403 19.84 17.37 3.44
CA SER A 403 19.30 16.02 3.23
C SER A 403 19.35 15.57 1.76
N ARG A 404 19.35 16.49 0.78
CA ARG A 404 19.51 16.15 -0.65
C ARG A 404 20.88 15.61 -1.01
N VAL A 405 21.91 15.92 -0.21
CA VAL A 405 23.31 15.57 -0.50
C VAL A 405 23.75 14.51 0.51
N PRO A 406 23.91 13.23 0.10
CA PRO A 406 24.21 12.12 1.01
C PRO A 406 25.37 12.38 1.97
N ALA A 407 26.49 12.92 1.48
CA ALA A 407 27.66 13.21 2.30
C ALA A 407 27.41 14.30 3.36
N PHE A 408 26.54 15.27 3.08
CA PHE A 408 26.16 16.30 4.06
C PHE A 408 25.10 15.80 5.02
N ALA A 409 24.15 15.00 4.55
CA ALA A 409 23.19 14.31 5.40
C ALA A 409 23.90 13.42 6.44
N GLN A 410 24.85 12.59 6.00
CA GLN A 410 25.62 11.72 6.88
C GLN A 410 26.48 12.50 7.87
N LYS A 411 27.21 13.53 7.41
CA LYS A 411 28.01 14.38 8.32
C LYS A 411 27.15 15.18 9.30
N GLY A 412 26.01 15.68 8.83
CA GLY A 412 25.06 16.45 9.63
C GLY A 412 24.46 15.60 10.74
N LEU A 413 23.87 14.45 10.38
CA LEU A 413 23.32 13.51 11.36
C LEU A 413 24.44 12.94 12.25
N GLY A 414 25.57 12.48 11.69
CA GLY A 414 26.70 12.02 12.49
C GLY A 414 27.16 13.06 13.51
N HIS A 415 27.19 14.35 13.14
CA HIS A 415 27.44 15.42 14.10
C HIS A 415 26.33 15.54 15.15
N MET A 416 25.06 15.50 14.75
CA MET A 416 23.92 15.63 15.67
C MET A 416 23.91 14.53 16.74
N PHE A 417 24.19 13.29 16.36
CA PHE A 417 24.10 12.12 17.24
C PHE A 417 25.44 11.72 17.89
N ARG A 418 26.56 12.41 17.59
CA ARG A 418 27.94 12.08 18.03
C ARG A 418 28.18 11.88 19.54
N LYS A 419 27.24 12.31 20.39
CA LYS A 419 27.35 12.19 21.85
C LYS A 419 26.82 10.84 22.38
N SER A 420 26.22 10.02 21.52
CA SER A 420 25.81 8.64 21.77
C SER A 420 26.60 7.72 20.84
N GLU A 421 27.36 6.79 21.43
CA GLU A 421 28.09 5.78 20.65
C GLU A 421 27.10 4.82 19.96
N ALA A 422 26.00 4.48 20.65
CA ALA A 422 24.93 3.65 20.13
C ALA A 422 24.27 4.27 18.90
N ASP A 423 23.92 5.57 18.95
CA ASP A 423 23.28 6.23 17.81
C ASP A 423 24.26 6.34 16.64
N SER A 424 25.55 6.58 16.92
CA SER A 424 26.58 6.68 15.88
C SER A 424 26.71 5.36 15.11
N ALA A 425 26.81 4.24 15.84
CA ALA A 425 26.87 2.90 15.23
C ALA A 425 25.56 2.53 14.51
N CYS A 426 24.42 2.92 15.08
CA CYS A 426 23.11 2.73 14.47
C CYS A 426 22.99 3.50 13.14
N LEU A 427 23.38 4.77 13.13
CA LEU A 427 23.37 5.59 11.92
C LEU A 427 24.24 5.01 10.81
N ASP A 428 25.45 4.55 11.12
CA ASP A 428 26.32 3.90 10.13
C ASP A 428 25.59 2.70 9.50
N THR A 429 24.96 1.86 10.32
CA THR A 429 24.15 0.73 9.85
C THR A 429 22.96 1.19 8.99
N LEU A 430 22.26 2.26 9.37
CA LEU A 430 21.11 2.78 8.62
C LEU A 430 21.52 3.38 7.27
N PHE A 431 22.68 4.05 7.19
CA PHE A 431 23.21 4.55 5.93
C PHE A 431 23.63 3.43 4.98
N GLU A 432 24.24 2.36 5.52
CA GLU A 432 24.75 1.25 4.73
C GLU A 432 23.66 0.25 4.32
N ARG A 433 22.80 -0.16 5.27
CA ARG A 433 21.87 -1.30 5.10
C ARG A 433 20.41 -0.88 4.96
N ALA A 434 20.01 0.24 5.55
CA ALA A 434 18.63 0.74 5.48
C ALA A 434 18.43 1.85 4.44
N HIS A 435 19.44 2.14 3.61
CA HIS A 435 19.40 3.14 2.55
C HIS A 435 18.92 4.54 3.03
N LEU A 436 19.28 4.94 4.24
CA LEU A 436 18.80 6.19 4.86
C LEU A 436 19.08 7.42 3.98
N SER A 437 20.22 7.48 3.30
CA SER A 437 20.56 8.60 2.42
C SER A 437 19.60 8.75 1.24
N ASP A 438 19.10 7.65 0.68
CA ASP A 438 18.15 7.68 -0.42
C ASP A 438 16.77 8.15 0.06
N TRP A 439 16.36 7.75 1.27
CA TRP A 439 15.13 8.23 1.90
C TRP A 439 15.16 9.72 2.20
N LEU A 440 16.23 10.20 2.85
CA LEU A 440 16.42 11.62 3.14
C LEU A 440 16.39 12.47 1.87
N ARG A 441 17.09 12.02 0.82
CA ARG A 441 17.09 12.71 -0.48
C ARG A 441 15.70 12.70 -1.12
N LEU A 442 14.98 11.58 -1.04
CA LEU A 442 13.65 11.45 -1.61
C LEU A 442 12.65 12.38 -0.92
N ILE A 443 12.61 12.37 0.42
CA ILE A 443 11.77 13.27 1.23
C ILE A 443 12.09 14.72 0.88
N ALA A 444 13.37 15.10 0.89
CA ALA A 444 13.76 16.48 0.61
C ALA A 444 13.38 16.95 -0.80
N ASN A 445 13.25 16.05 -1.77
CA ASN A 445 12.87 16.37 -3.16
C ASN A 445 11.36 16.39 -3.38
N HIS A 446 10.60 15.54 -2.67
CA HIS A 446 9.19 15.28 -2.99
C HIS A 446 8.20 15.64 -1.86
N ALA A 447 8.68 15.90 -0.64
CA ALA A 447 7.84 16.00 0.56
C ALA A 447 8.04 17.30 1.36
N THR A 448 8.40 18.42 0.72
CA THR A 448 8.71 19.69 1.42
C THR A 448 7.62 20.17 2.37
N LEU A 449 6.33 20.07 1.98
CA LEU A 449 5.23 20.47 2.86
C LEU A 449 5.11 19.56 4.08
N ALA A 450 5.22 18.24 3.89
CA ALA A 450 5.20 17.29 4.99
C ALA A 450 6.39 17.51 5.94
N SER A 451 7.58 17.90 5.45
CA SER A 451 8.70 18.28 6.32
C SER A 451 8.40 19.48 7.22
N ILE A 452 7.56 20.41 6.77
CA ILE A 452 7.10 21.55 7.60
C ILE A 452 6.13 21.02 8.65
N ASP A 453 5.17 20.18 8.28
CA ASP A 453 4.21 19.57 9.21
C ASP A 453 4.91 18.75 10.30
N GLU A 454 5.93 17.97 9.94
CA GLU A 454 6.75 17.24 10.91
C GLU A 454 7.40 18.19 11.93
N MET A 455 7.98 19.30 11.45
CA MET A 455 8.62 20.27 12.33
C MET A 455 7.60 20.96 13.24
N ILE A 456 6.41 21.31 12.73
CA ILE A 456 5.31 21.89 13.53
C ILE A 456 4.81 20.89 14.57
N SER A 457 4.64 19.63 14.18
CA SER A 457 4.15 18.56 15.04
C SER A 457 5.10 18.30 16.23
N LEU A 458 6.41 18.34 16.00
CA LEU A 458 7.44 18.27 17.05
C LEU A 458 7.36 19.44 18.06
N GLN A 459 6.82 20.58 17.64
CA GLN A 459 6.67 21.76 18.48
C GLN A 459 5.33 21.87 19.20
N ARG A 460 4.37 20.96 18.95
CA ARG A 460 3.05 20.97 19.59
C ARG A 460 3.11 20.48 21.05
N ASP A 461 2.06 20.76 21.82
CA ASP A 461 1.87 20.18 23.17
C ASP A 461 1.29 18.76 23.07
N TRP A 462 2.06 17.84 22.49
CA TRP A 462 1.68 16.43 22.34
C TRP A 462 1.62 15.69 23.70
N HIS A 463 2.29 16.21 24.72
CA HIS A 463 2.22 15.65 26.07
C HIS A 463 0.82 15.80 26.67
N ALA A 464 0.16 16.94 26.44
CA ALA A 464 -1.25 17.13 26.82
C ALA A 464 -2.20 16.15 26.13
N ASP A 465 -1.84 15.64 24.96
CA ASP A 465 -2.59 14.58 24.29
C ASP A 465 -2.41 13.24 24.99
N LEU A 466 -1.18 12.87 25.36
CA LEU A 466 -0.90 11.67 26.15
C LEU A 466 -1.62 11.66 27.50
N LEU A 467 -1.61 12.78 28.23
CA LEU A 467 -2.33 12.93 29.52
C LEU A 467 -3.84 12.78 29.39
N ALA A 468 -4.40 13.03 28.20
CA ALA A 468 -5.81 12.86 27.92
C ALA A 468 -6.19 11.43 27.49
N THR A 469 -5.20 10.55 27.30
CA THR A 469 -5.43 9.15 26.89
C THR A 469 -5.63 8.22 28.08
N ARG A 470 -6.20 7.03 27.83
CA ARG A 470 -6.44 5.99 28.85
C ARG A 470 -5.88 4.62 28.44
N CYS A 471 -5.22 4.51 27.29
CA CYS A 471 -4.70 3.24 26.83
C CYS A 471 -3.44 2.86 27.63
N PRO A 472 -3.20 1.57 27.88
CA PRO A 472 -1.93 1.10 28.43
C PRO A 472 -0.74 1.61 27.61
N MET A 473 0.26 2.18 28.28
CA MET A 473 1.38 2.86 27.63
C MET A 473 2.73 2.35 28.12
N VAL A 474 3.68 2.21 27.20
CA VAL A 474 5.09 1.93 27.50
C VAL A 474 5.96 3.01 26.85
N LEU A 475 6.87 3.59 27.62
CA LEU A 475 7.85 4.58 27.17
C LEU A 475 9.25 3.97 27.28
N LEU A 476 9.89 3.75 26.14
CA LEU A 476 11.29 3.35 26.04
C LEU A 476 12.13 4.55 25.62
N HIS A 477 13.16 4.89 26.38
CA HIS A 477 14.02 6.05 26.10
C HIS A 477 15.48 5.72 26.36
N GLY A 478 16.36 6.09 25.44
CA GLY A 478 17.79 5.84 25.59
C GLY A 478 18.41 6.78 26.62
N ARG A 479 19.26 6.24 27.49
CA ARG A 479 19.93 7.05 28.51
C ARG A 479 20.95 8.03 27.95
N GLU A 480 21.47 7.75 26.76
CA GLU A 480 22.52 8.54 26.12
C GLU A 480 21.94 9.46 25.03
N ASP A 481 20.62 9.63 24.97
CA ASP A 481 19.93 10.40 23.93
C ASP A 481 20.48 11.85 23.86
N PRO A 482 21.17 12.20 22.75
CA PRO A 482 21.80 13.50 22.61
C PRO A 482 20.85 14.56 22.07
N ILE A 483 19.65 14.16 21.65
CA ILE A 483 18.60 14.98 21.05
C ILE A 483 17.61 15.39 22.14
N SER A 484 16.98 14.41 22.78
CA SER A 484 15.98 14.55 23.84
C SER A 484 16.52 14.00 25.15
N PRO A 485 16.93 14.86 26.10
CA PRO A 485 17.49 14.41 27.37
C PRO A 485 16.56 13.45 28.12
N ILE A 486 17.13 12.45 28.79
CA ILE A 486 16.38 11.45 29.55
C ILE A 486 15.47 12.07 30.61
N GLU A 487 15.82 13.25 31.14
CA GLU A 487 15.04 13.98 32.14
C GLU A 487 13.66 14.39 31.63
N ASP A 488 13.51 14.65 30.31
CA ASP A 488 12.20 14.93 29.70
C ASP A 488 11.33 13.67 29.74
N ALA A 489 11.88 12.50 29.40
CA ALA A 489 11.17 11.22 29.47
C ALA A 489 10.80 10.83 30.90
N GLU A 490 11.70 11.07 31.87
CA GLU A 490 11.43 10.88 33.30
C GLU A 490 10.32 11.84 33.79
N ALA A 491 10.28 13.07 33.30
CA ALA A 491 9.20 14.01 33.62
C ALA A 491 7.84 13.52 33.10
N ILE A 492 7.78 13.03 31.86
CA ILE A 492 6.57 12.43 31.28
C ILE A 492 6.11 11.25 32.13
N ALA A 493 7.03 10.35 32.50
CA ALA A 493 6.72 9.17 33.31
C ALA A 493 6.17 9.53 34.70
N ARG A 494 6.64 10.63 35.32
CA ARG A 494 6.10 11.10 36.61
C ARG A 494 4.66 11.61 36.51
N GLU A 495 4.28 12.21 35.39
CA GLU A 495 2.91 12.71 35.17
C GLU A 495 1.96 11.62 34.64
N LEU A 496 2.50 10.52 34.11
CA LEU A 496 1.78 9.34 33.65
C LEU A 496 2.14 8.10 34.51
N PRO A 497 1.74 8.04 35.80
CA PRO A 497 2.16 6.98 36.72
C PRO A 497 1.66 5.57 36.34
N GLU A 498 0.62 5.48 35.51
CA GLU A 498 0.11 4.22 34.96
C GLU A 498 0.91 3.72 33.75
N ALA A 499 1.74 4.59 33.15
CA ALA A 499 2.60 4.20 32.04
C ALA A 499 3.86 3.50 32.55
N ARG A 500 4.27 2.43 31.84
CA ARG A 500 5.54 1.76 32.11
C ARG A 500 6.67 2.55 31.47
N PHE A 501 7.52 3.16 32.29
CA PHE A 501 8.76 3.77 31.82
C PHE A 501 9.94 2.78 31.89
N GLU A 502 10.67 2.67 30.79
CA GLU A 502 11.80 1.75 30.63
C GLU A 502 13.00 2.49 30.02
N PRO A 503 13.93 3.02 30.85
CA PRO A 503 15.19 3.53 30.33
C PRO A 503 16.01 2.41 29.70
N VAL A 504 16.68 2.72 28.59
CA VAL A 504 17.48 1.78 27.81
C VAL A 504 18.95 2.18 27.96
N GLU A 505 19.71 1.34 28.68
CA GLU A 505 21.17 1.47 28.83
C GLU A 505 21.87 1.23 27.49
N ASN A 506 22.97 1.94 27.23
CA ASN A 506 23.74 1.87 25.98
C ASN A 506 22.88 2.12 24.72
N ALA A 507 21.94 3.06 24.83
CA ALA A 507 21.05 3.45 23.75
C ALA A 507 20.86 4.97 23.75
N GLY A 508 20.75 5.52 22.55
CA GLY A 508 20.52 6.93 22.30
C GLY A 508 19.09 7.23 21.89
N HIS A 509 18.91 8.14 20.94
CA HIS A 509 17.59 8.54 20.46
C HIS A 509 16.94 7.48 19.56
N LEU A 510 17.73 6.72 18.80
CA LEU A 510 17.29 5.73 17.82
C LEU A 510 16.90 4.38 18.46
N VAL A 511 16.25 4.42 19.63
CA VAL A 511 15.92 3.26 20.48
C VAL A 511 15.22 2.14 19.71
N PHE A 512 14.34 2.48 18.76
CA PHE A 512 13.64 1.47 17.98
C PHE A 512 14.60 0.58 17.18
N SER A 513 15.57 1.20 16.50
CA SER A 513 16.57 0.51 15.70
C SER A 513 17.62 -0.19 16.58
N GLU A 514 18.06 0.46 17.66
CA GLU A 514 19.12 -0.02 18.55
C GLU A 514 18.68 -1.20 19.43
N ALA A 515 17.44 -1.13 19.95
CA ALA A 515 16.92 -2.03 20.97
C ALA A 515 15.67 -2.76 20.49
N ILE A 516 15.59 -3.09 19.20
CA ILE A 516 14.38 -3.60 18.57
C ILE A 516 13.76 -4.80 19.29
N HIS A 517 14.57 -5.75 19.75
CA HIS A 517 14.11 -6.93 20.49
C HIS A 517 13.37 -6.57 21.79
N ARG A 518 13.81 -5.49 22.49
CA ARG A 518 13.12 -4.96 23.67
C ARG A 518 11.80 -4.33 23.28
N VAL A 519 11.79 -3.51 22.22
CA VAL A 519 10.57 -2.86 21.72
C VAL A 519 9.52 -3.90 21.35
N LEU A 520 9.91 -4.90 20.54
CA LEU A 520 9.00 -5.94 20.09
C LEU A 520 8.42 -6.76 21.25
N SER A 521 9.16 -6.95 22.35
CA SER A 521 8.65 -7.66 23.54
C SER A 521 7.44 -6.98 24.19
N HIS A 522 7.28 -5.67 24.01
CA HIS A 522 6.13 -4.91 24.50
C HIS A 522 4.91 -4.96 23.57
N LEU A 523 5.10 -5.40 22.33
CA LEU A 523 4.07 -5.55 21.29
C LEU A 523 3.46 -6.96 21.28
N ILE A 524 3.88 -7.85 22.17
CA ILE A 524 3.27 -9.17 22.34
C ILE A 524 2.15 -9.06 23.38
N CYS A 525 0.97 -9.56 23.04
CA CYS A 525 -0.16 -9.62 23.96
C CYS A 525 0.05 -10.77 24.97
N ASP A 526 -0.21 -10.54 26.27
CA ASP A 526 -0.01 -11.52 27.36
C ASP A 526 -0.78 -12.84 27.16
N GLN A 527 -1.79 -12.86 26.29
CA GLN A 527 -2.54 -14.07 25.94
C GLN A 527 -1.68 -15.16 25.28
N PHE A 528 -0.59 -14.81 24.59
CA PHE A 528 0.29 -15.80 23.93
C PHE A 528 1.38 -16.39 24.83
N GLN A 529 1.65 -15.81 26.00
CA GLN A 529 2.60 -16.42 26.96
C GLN A 529 1.99 -17.63 27.71
N ALA A 530 0.65 -17.72 27.78
CA ALA A 530 -0.02 -18.84 28.44
C ALA A 530 0.07 -20.17 27.66
N GLU A 531 0.26 -20.12 26.34
CA GLU A 531 0.38 -21.32 25.51
C GLU A 531 1.83 -21.81 25.33
N ALA A 532 2.83 -20.98 25.64
CA ALA A 532 4.25 -21.31 25.48
C ALA A 532 4.94 -21.80 26.76
N ALA A 533 4.28 -21.78 27.91
CA ALA A 533 4.85 -22.34 29.13
C ALA A 533 4.82 -23.88 29.08
N PRO A 534 5.97 -24.59 29.19
CA PRO A 534 5.96 -26.03 29.28
C PRO A 534 5.24 -26.42 30.58
N ARG A 535 4.13 -27.15 30.44
CA ARG A 535 3.48 -27.83 31.56
C ARG A 535 4.49 -28.83 32.13
N TYR A 536 5.26 -28.40 33.14
CA TYR A 536 5.98 -29.34 33.98
C TYR A 536 4.94 -30.21 34.67
N ALA A 537 4.90 -31.47 34.24
CA ALA A 537 4.10 -32.51 34.85
C ALA A 537 4.50 -32.64 36.32
N SER A 538 3.56 -32.35 37.20
CA SER A 538 3.60 -32.77 38.58
C SER A 538 3.26 -34.26 38.67
N GLY A 539 4.17 -35.02 39.26
CA GLY A 539 3.85 -36.23 40.01
C GLY A 539 4.79 -37.42 39.78
N PRO A 540 4.90 -38.36 40.74
CA PRO A 540 4.32 -38.36 42.10
C PRO A 540 5.28 -37.87 43.19
#